data_AF-A0A0K0DKG6-F1
#
_entry.id   AF-A0A0K0DKG6-F1
#
_cell.length_a   1.000
_cell.length_b   1.000
_cell.length_c   1.000
_cell.angle_alpha   90.00
_cell.angle_beta   90.00
_cell.angle_gamma   90.00
#
_symmetry.space_group_name_H-M   'P 1'
#
loop_
_entity.id
_entity.type
_entity.pdbx_description
1 polymer ?
#
loop_
_entity_poly.entity_id
_entity_poly.type
_entity_poly.pdbx_seq_one_letter_code
_entity_poly.pdbx_strand_id
1 'polypeptide(L)'
;MINSTDKHFLDVFSESFKIAIRTLVTPKIVAHQPSGHGEEFISASVLPGAHKLSGAELVEYVNNRQQFFQAELSPLTSEQHKARLMHPKYLIKSNFNASKVEISDFDDEIPEACEGGGLIEAWEYFKQYGACSGGDYGEADVCKPYVFHPCGHHRKEKYYGKCPNHMFPTPSCKRVCQSGYNKSYEKDKIYGKSAYMVPNDETLIQKEIMKNGPVQAAFSVFEDFSHYKSGIYVHTAGQQDGGHAVKLIGWGVEGGIKYWLVANSWSVDWGENGIP
;
A
#
# COMPACT_ATOMS: atom_id res chain seq x y z
N MET A 1 7.74 -30.46 -0.44
CA MET A 1 8.69 -30.14 0.63
C MET A 1 9.39 -28.85 0.23
N ILE A 2 9.03 -27.73 0.87
CA ILE A 2 9.57 -26.40 0.57
C ILE A 2 10.92 -26.29 1.28
N ASN A 3 11.98 -26.00 0.53
CA ASN A 3 13.35 -25.99 1.03
C ASN A 3 13.66 -24.65 1.72
N SER A 4 14.37 -24.74 2.84
CA SER A 4 14.58 -23.70 3.87
C SER A 4 15.47 -22.50 3.47
N THR A 5 15.62 -22.20 2.19
CA THR A 5 16.53 -21.14 1.71
C THR A 5 15.85 -19.90 1.13
N ASP A 6 14.52 -19.91 0.96
CA ASP A 6 13.75 -18.79 0.40
C ASP A 6 13.19 -17.82 1.47
N LYS A 7 13.68 -17.90 2.71
CA LYS A 7 13.20 -17.04 3.80
C LYS A 7 13.66 -15.58 3.70
N HIS A 8 14.78 -15.28 3.04
CA HIS A 8 15.36 -13.93 3.05
C HIS A 8 14.85 -12.98 1.95
N PHE A 9 14.21 -13.48 0.89
CA PHE A 9 13.67 -12.61 -0.15
C PHE A 9 12.36 -11.92 0.27
N LEU A 10 11.63 -12.55 1.20
CA LEU A 10 10.43 -11.96 1.78
C LEU A 10 10.77 -10.75 2.65
N ASP A 11 11.88 -10.79 3.41
CA ASP A 11 12.23 -9.76 4.40
C ASP A 11 12.45 -8.36 3.81
N VAL A 12 13.00 -8.25 2.58
CA VAL A 12 13.34 -6.95 1.97
C VAL A 12 12.11 -6.12 1.58
N PHE A 13 10.95 -6.75 1.39
CA PHE A 13 9.66 -6.09 1.15
C PHE A 13 8.59 -6.45 2.20
N SER A 14 8.88 -7.32 3.19
CA SER A 14 7.83 -7.83 4.09
C SER A 14 7.53 -6.97 5.29
N GLU A 15 8.48 -6.22 5.83
CA GLU A 15 8.28 -5.63 7.17
C GLU A 15 7.38 -4.40 7.17
N SER A 16 7.29 -3.65 6.07
CA SER A 16 6.44 -2.44 6.02
C SER A 16 4.93 -2.72 5.91
N PHE A 17 4.52 -3.96 5.61
CA PHE A 17 3.11 -4.31 5.38
C PHE A 17 2.64 -5.33 6.41
N LYS A 18 2.08 -4.83 7.53
CA LYS A 18 1.76 -5.63 8.73
C LYS A 18 0.25 -5.84 8.96
N ILE A 19 -0.63 -5.43 8.05
CA ILE A 19 -2.11 -5.48 8.26
C ILE A 19 -2.82 -6.14 7.09
N ALA A 20 -3.54 -7.23 7.29
CA ALA A 20 -4.51 -7.70 6.30
C ALA A 20 -5.79 -6.84 6.30
N ILE A 21 -6.16 -6.28 5.16
CA ILE A 21 -7.48 -5.74 4.85
C ILE A 21 -8.15 -6.73 3.93
N ARG A 22 -9.42 -7.00 4.18
CA ARG A 22 -10.24 -7.70 3.20
C ARG A 22 -10.92 -6.65 2.33
N THR A 23 -10.58 -6.59 1.05
CA THR A 23 -11.25 -5.70 0.09
C THR A 23 -12.00 -6.53 -0.93
N LEU A 24 -13.12 -6.04 -1.45
CA LEU A 24 -13.86 -6.77 -2.49
C LEU A 24 -12.96 -7.12 -3.68
N VAL A 25 -13.14 -8.32 -4.20
CA VAL A 25 -12.64 -8.64 -5.54
C VAL A 25 -13.45 -7.84 -6.53
N THR A 26 -12.88 -6.76 -7.05
CA THR A 26 -13.46 -6.03 -8.18
C THR A 26 -12.57 -6.19 -9.40
N PRO A 27 -13.13 -6.36 -10.60
CA PRO A 27 -12.36 -6.32 -11.84
C PRO A 27 -11.89 -4.90 -12.22
N LYS A 28 -12.06 -3.89 -11.33
CA LYS A 28 -11.74 -2.48 -11.58
C LYS A 28 -10.81 -1.93 -10.51
N ILE A 29 -9.57 -2.38 -10.57
CA ILE A 29 -8.44 -1.55 -10.15
C ILE A 29 -8.18 -0.58 -11.31
N VAL A 30 -8.45 0.71 -11.08
CA VAL A 30 -8.48 1.86 -12.00
C VAL A 30 -9.77 2.04 -12.82
N ALA A 31 -10.21 3.30 -12.85
CA ALA A 31 -11.54 3.80 -13.11
C ALA A 31 -12.08 3.65 -14.55
N HIS A 32 -13.42 3.57 -14.59
CA HIS A 32 -14.39 4.17 -15.53
C HIS A 32 -15.40 3.19 -16.14
N GLN A 33 -16.68 3.53 -15.92
CA GLN A 33 -18.02 3.06 -16.35
C GLN A 33 -18.33 1.68 -16.98
N PRO A 34 -19.59 1.18 -16.84
CA PRO A 34 -19.92 -0.24 -16.95
C PRO A 34 -20.47 -0.64 -18.32
N SER A 35 -20.19 -1.87 -18.74
CA SER A 35 -21.03 -2.60 -19.68
C SER A 35 -21.11 -4.07 -19.28
N GLY A 36 -22.33 -4.57 -19.13
CA GLY A 36 -22.68 -5.97 -19.37
C GLY A 36 -22.54 -6.98 -18.23
N HIS A 37 -23.65 -7.17 -17.53
CA HIS A 37 -24.19 -8.43 -17.00
C HIS A 37 -23.27 -9.42 -16.26
N GLY A 38 -23.27 -9.29 -14.93
CA GLY A 38 -22.88 -10.30 -13.95
C GLY A 38 -23.28 -9.84 -12.54
N GLU A 39 -24.51 -10.19 -12.12
CA GLU A 39 -25.01 -10.28 -10.73
C GLU A 39 -24.67 -9.13 -9.75
N GLU A 40 -25.39 -8.02 -9.89
CA GLU A 40 -26.25 -7.34 -8.89
C GLU A 40 -25.93 -7.39 -7.37
N PHE A 41 -24.67 -7.43 -6.96
CA PHE A 41 -24.24 -7.16 -5.56
C PHE A 41 -23.20 -6.04 -5.44
N ILE A 42 -22.80 -5.44 -6.55
CA ILE A 42 -21.72 -4.46 -6.60
C ILE A 42 -22.31 -3.06 -6.70
N SER A 43 -22.13 -2.30 -5.62
CA SER A 43 -22.51 -0.89 -5.48
C SER A 43 -24.01 -0.65 -5.59
N ALA A 44 -24.71 -0.64 -4.45
CA ALA A 44 -25.83 0.27 -4.33
C ALA A 44 -25.30 1.65 -4.75
N SER A 45 -25.85 2.20 -5.84
CA SER A 45 -25.37 3.45 -6.41
C SER A 45 -25.28 4.50 -5.30
N VAL A 46 -24.07 5.02 -5.08
CA VAL A 46 -23.81 6.04 -4.06
C VAL A 46 -24.83 7.16 -4.28
N LEU A 47 -25.71 7.39 -3.29
CA LEU A 47 -26.78 8.37 -3.45
C LEU A 47 -26.20 9.74 -3.81
N PRO A 48 -26.90 10.54 -4.65
CA PRO A 48 -26.48 11.90 -4.93
C PRO A 48 -26.24 12.69 -3.62
N GLY A 49 -25.01 13.16 -3.43
CA GLY A 49 -24.60 13.89 -2.22
C GLY A 49 -23.85 13.08 -1.17
N ALA A 50 -23.87 11.74 -1.21
CA ALA A 50 -23.11 10.92 -0.26
C ALA A 50 -21.59 11.06 -0.40
N HIS A 51 -21.10 11.55 -1.56
CA HIS A 51 -19.71 11.95 -1.76
C HIS A 51 -19.30 13.17 -0.91
N LYS A 52 -20.23 13.96 -0.38
CA LYS A 52 -19.93 15.15 0.44
C LYS A 52 -19.91 14.85 1.94
N LEU A 53 -20.32 13.65 2.34
CA LEU A 53 -20.34 13.25 3.75
C LEU A 53 -18.91 13.09 4.25
N SER A 54 -18.66 13.52 5.49
CA SER A 54 -17.36 13.37 6.15
C SER A 54 -17.52 13.12 7.65
N GLY A 55 -16.47 12.63 8.31
CA GLY A 55 -16.45 12.46 9.76
C GLY A 55 -17.57 11.55 10.28
N ALA A 56 -18.24 11.97 11.36
CA ALA A 56 -19.26 11.17 12.04
C ALA A 56 -20.48 10.86 11.15
N GLU A 57 -20.92 11.82 10.33
CA GLU A 57 -22.06 11.65 9.42
C GLU A 57 -21.77 10.60 8.34
N LEU A 58 -20.52 10.57 7.84
CA LEU A 58 -20.07 9.54 6.90
C LEU A 58 -20.06 8.16 7.55
N VAL A 59 -19.51 8.04 8.75
CA VAL A 59 -19.45 6.78 9.50
C VAL A 59 -20.86 6.23 9.76
N GLU A 60 -21.78 7.09 10.20
CA GLU A 60 -23.17 6.71 10.43
C GLU A 60 -23.85 6.25 9.12
N TYR A 61 -23.67 7.00 8.03
CA TYR A 61 -24.23 6.64 6.72
C TYR A 61 -23.71 5.28 6.24
N VAL A 62 -22.41 5.04 6.34
CA VAL A 62 -21.77 3.79 5.91
C VAL A 62 -22.31 2.60 6.70
N ASN A 63 -22.36 2.70 8.03
CA ASN A 63 -22.85 1.61 8.89
C ASN A 63 -24.35 1.33 8.70
N ASN A 64 -25.14 2.32 8.27
CA ASN A 64 -26.56 2.15 8.00
C ASN A 64 -26.87 1.64 6.58
N ARG A 65 -25.95 1.80 5.63
CA ARG A 65 -26.22 1.50 4.21
C ARG A 65 -25.80 0.12 3.75
N GLN A 66 -24.85 -0.50 4.42
CA GLN A 66 -24.29 -1.78 4.02
C GLN A 66 -23.89 -2.61 5.25
N GLN A 67 -23.65 -3.91 5.04
CA GLN A 67 -23.30 -4.85 6.11
C GLN A 67 -21.95 -5.55 5.91
N PHE A 68 -21.23 -5.22 4.84
CA PHE A 68 -19.94 -5.79 4.46
C PHE A 68 -18.80 -5.39 5.39
N PHE A 69 -18.76 -4.14 5.85
CA PHE A 69 -17.73 -3.67 6.78
C PHE A 69 -18.28 -2.73 7.84
N GLN A 70 -17.57 -2.67 8.96
CA GLN A 70 -17.82 -1.71 10.02
C GLN A 70 -16.88 -0.52 9.87
N ALA A 71 -17.44 0.68 9.98
CA ALA A 71 -16.70 1.93 10.07
C ALA A 71 -16.68 2.46 11.50
N GLU A 72 -15.55 2.99 11.93
CA GLU A 72 -15.39 3.73 13.19
C GLU A 72 -14.68 5.05 12.92
N LEU A 73 -15.01 6.08 13.71
CA LEU A 73 -14.39 7.39 13.53
C LEU A 73 -12.88 7.25 13.68
N SER A 74 -12.15 7.69 12.66
CA SER A 74 -10.71 7.56 12.62
C SER A 74 -10.11 8.48 13.69
N PRO A 75 -9.11 8.02 14.46
CA PRO A 75 -8.37 8.89 15.36
C PRO A 75 -7.50 9.91 14.59
N LEU A 76 -7.24 9.66 13.31
CA LEU A 76 -6.55 10.57 12.39
C LEU A 76 -7.56 11.48 11.70
N THR A 77 -7.18 12.75 11.52
CA THR A 77 -7.95 13.72 10.74
C THR A 77 -7.90 13.40 9.25
N SER A 78 -8.85 13.92 8.46
CA SER A 78 -8.82 13.81 6.98
C SER A 78 -7.50 14.34 6.41
N GLU A 79 -6.94 15.41 6.97
CA GLU A 79 -5.64 15.95 6.57
C GLU A 79 -4.49 14.96 6.83
N GLN A 80 -4.48 14.29 7.99
CA GLN A 80 -3.47 13.29 8.31
C GLN A 80 -3.56 12.06 7.41
N HIS A 81 -4.78 11.64 7.04
CA HIS A 81 -4.99 10.56 6.06
C HIS A 81 -4.51 10.96 4.66
N LYS A 82 -4.89 12.15 4.20
CA LYS A 82 -4.43 12.69 2.90
C LYS A 82 -2.90 12.82 2.85
N ALA A 83 -2.26 13.15 3.97
CA ALA A 83 -0.79 13.18 4.06
C ALA A 83 -0.18 11.78 3.93
N ARG A 84 -0.79 10.75 4.53
CA ARG A 84 -0.36 9.33 4.39
C ARG A 84 -0.59 8.77 2.98
N LEU A 85 -1.52 9.34 2.24
CA LEU A 85 -1.82 8.99 0.84
C LEU A 85 -1.03 9.81 -0.18
N MET A 86 -0.14 10.70 0.28
CA MET A 86 0.64 11.58 -0.59
C MET A 86 -0.28 12.44 -1.50
N HIS A 87 -1.43 12.88 -0.97
CA HIS A 87 -2.44 13.60 -1.74
C HIS A 87 -1.82 14.79 -2.49
N PRO A 88 -2.25 15.11 -3.74
CA PRO A 88 -1.64 16.13 -4.62
C PRO A 88 -1.28 17.47 -3.97
N LYS A 89 -2.09 17.95 -3.02
CA LYS A 89 -1.84 19.17 -2.22
C LYS A 89 -0.55 19.15 -1.37
N TYR A 90 -0.01 17.96 -1.08
CA TYR A 90 1.25 17.76 -0.36
C TYR A 90 2.42 17.50 -1.31
N LEU A 91 2.17 17.28 -2.60
CA LEU A 91 3.22 17.15 -3.60
C LEU A 91 3.89 18.51 -3.78
N ILE A 92 5.21 18.54 -3.65
CA ILE A 92 5.99 19.65 -4.19
C ILE A 92 5.86 19.55 -5.71
N LYS A 93 5.42 20.63 -6.38
CA LYS A 93 5.31 20.63 -7.84
C LYS A 93 6.70 20.51 -8.46
N SER A 94 7.14 19.29 -8.76
CA SER A 94 8.24 19.06 -9.67
C SER A 94 7.72 19.19 -11.11
N ASN A 95 8.47 19.87 -11.97
CA ASN A 95 8.12 20.09 -13.37
C ASN A 95 8.35 18.81 -14.21
N PHE A 96 7.76 17.68 -13.81
CA PHE A 96 7.95 16.40 -14.50
C PHE A 96 6.91 16.22 -15.62
N ASN A 97 7.36 16.05 -16.86
CA ASN A 97 6.51 15.86 -18.04
C ASN A 97 6.67 14.42 -18.54
N ALA A 98 5.67 13.58 -18.24
CA ALA A 98 5.70 12.12 -18.46
C ALA A 98 5.77 11.67 -19.94
N SER A 99 5.66 12.60 -20.89
CA SER A 99 5.51 12.28 -22.32
C SER A 99 6.81 12.28 -23.14
N LYS A 100 8.00 12.35 -22.50
CA LYS A 100 9.27 12.64 -23.21
C LYS A 100 10.53 11.91 -22.71
N VAL A 101 10.41 10.80 -21.99
CA VAL A 101 11.61 10.11 -21.46
C VAL A 101 12.13 9.08 -22.47
N GLU A 102 13.26 9.39 -23.12
CA GLU A 102 14.10 8.39 -23.77
C GLU A 102 14.97 7.66 -22.73
N ILE A 103 15.21 6.37 -22.95
CA ILE A 103 15.73 5.37 -21.98
C ILE A 103 17.22 5.60 -21.57
N SER A 104 17.89 6.65 -22.06
CA SER A 104 19.33 6.85 -21.85
C SER A 104 19.73 7.75 -20.68
N ASP A 105 18.79 8.39 -19.97
CA ASP A 105 19.10 9.38 -18.92
C ASP A 105 18.89 8.85 -17.48
N PHE A 106 19.01 7.54 -17.26
CA PHE A 106 19.00 6.96 -15.91
C PHE A 106 20.38 7.08 -15.22
N ASP A 107 20.83 8.31 -15.01
CA ASP A 107 21.86 8.62 -14.01
C ASP A 107 21.21 8.60 -12.61
N ASP A 108 21.51 7.55 -11.84
CA ASP A 108 21.58 7.51 -10.36
C ASP A 108 20.36 7.81 -9.46
N GLU A 109 19.13 8.00 -9.95
CA GLU A 109 17.93 8.10 -9.09
C GLU A 109 16.82 7.12 -9.51
N ILE A 110 16.27 6.36 -8.56
CA ILE A 110 14.82 6.11 -8.61
C ILE A 110 14.21 7.38 -8.04
N PRO A 111 13.53 8.23 -8.81
CA PRO A 111 12.72 9.27 -8.22
C PRO A 111 11.36 8.65 -7.90
N GLU A 112 11.32 7.83 -6.84
CA GLU A 112 10.11 7.62 -6.04
C GLU A 112 10.39 8.09 -4.64
N ALA A 113 10.04 9.35 -4.49
CA ALA A 113 10.25 10.16 -3.33
C ALA A 113 9.25 9.82 -2.24
N CYS A 114 9.37 10.50 -1.11
CA CYS A 114 8.24 10.75 -0.24
C CYS A 114 7.17 11.64 -0.91
N GLU A 115 6.99 11.56 -2.23
CA GLU A 115 5.99 12.27 -3.04
C GLU A 115 5.18 11.25 -3.90
N GLY A 116 5.47 9.95 -3.77
CA GLY A 116 4.83 8.88 -4.52
C GLY A 116 5.59 8.43 -5.77
N GLY A 117 5.02 7.44 -6.44
CA GLY A 117 5.49 6.96 -7.73
C GLY A 117 4.76 5.69 -8.22
N GLY A 118 5.34 5.06 -9.24
CA GLY A 118 4.81 3.93 -10.01
C GLY A 118 5.28 2.53 -9.57
N LEU A 119 4.34 1.59 -9.63
CA LEU A 119 4.58 0.23 -9.15
C LEU A 119 5.60 -0.52 -10.01
N ILE A 120 5.49 -0.45 -11.34
CA ILE A 120 6.32 -1.27 -12.23
C ILE A 120 7.76 -0.77 -12.25
N GLU A 121 7.97 0.53 -12.11
CA GLU A 121 9.25 1.21 -12.07
C GLU A 121 10.09 0.70 -10.89
N ALA A 122 9.49 0.51 -9.72
CA ALA A 122 10.15 -0.08 -8.56
C ALA A 122 10.67 -1.51 -8.84
N TRP A 123 9.86 -2.35 -9.50
CA TRP A 123 10.26 -3.72 -9.85
C TRP A 123 11.32 -3.76 -10.95
N GLU A 124 11.21 -2.90 -11.95
CA GLU A 124 12.20 -2.75 -13.01
C GLU A 124 13.55 -2.28 -12.46
N TYR A 125 13.55 -1.33 -11.53
CA TYR A 125 14.75 -0.93 -10.81
C TYR A 125 15.33 -2.09 -10.00
N PHE A 126 14.49 -2.82 -9.25
CA PHE A 126 14.96 -3.95 -8.46
C PHE A 126 15.58 -5.06 -9.32
N LYS A 127 15.07 -5.27 -10.54
CA LYS A 127 15.67 -6.17 -11.52
C LYS A 127 17.02 -5.65 -12.03
N GLN A 128 17.09 -4.38 -12.42
CA GLN A 128 18.27 -3.81 -13.08
C GLN A 128 19.42 -3.52 -12.10
N TYR A 129 19.08 -2.94 -10.94
CA TYR A 129 20.04 -2.43 -9.98
C TYR A 129 20.05 -3.23 -8.69
N GLY A 130 18.96 -3.89 -8.30
CA GLY A 130 18.85 -4.59 -7.02
C GLY A 130 18.73 -3.66 -5.81
N ALA A 131 18.39 -4.25 -4.66
CA ALA A 131 18.25 -3.55 -3.38
C ALA A 131 19.05 -4.28 -2.29
N CYS A 132 19.72 -3.53 -1.41
CA CYS A 132 20.35 -4.10 -0.22
C CYS A 132 19.30 -4.50 0.82
N SER A 133 19.69 -5.28 1.82
CA SER A 133 18.80 -5.56 2.96
C SER A 133 18.39 -4.26 3.66
N GLY A 134 17.12 -4.23 4.05
CA GLY A 134 16.53 -3.17 4.84
C GLY A 134 15.53 -3.76 5.80
N GLY A 135 15.12 -2.96 6.77
CA GLY A 135 14.30 -3.41 7.89
C GLY A 135 13.66 -2.23 8.60
N ASP A 136 13.07 -2.50 9.76
CA ASP A 136 12.39 -1.50 10.58
C ASP A 136 13.38 -0.40 11.05
N TYR A 137 12.83 0.72 11.49
CA TYR A 137 13.63 1.82 12.04
C TYR A 137 14.50 1.34 13.21
N GLY A 138 15.82 1.50 13.06
CA GLY A 138 16.82 1.13 14.07
C GLY A 138 17.18 -0.36 14.11
N GLU A 139 16.73 -1.16 13.14
CA GLU A 139 17.12 -2.56 13.02
C GLU A 139 18.62 -2.69 12.70
N ALA A 140 19.34 -3.50 13.47
CA ALA A 140 20.81 -3.56 13.42
C ALA A 140 21.36 -4.53 12.37
N ASP A 141 20.65 -5.64 12.10
CA ASP A 141 21.14 -6.75 11.29
C ASP A 141 20.83 -6.61 9.79
N VAL A 142 20.64 -5.37 9.32
CA VAL A 142 20.34 -5.01 7.92
C VAL A 142 21.30 -3.95 7.40
N CYS A 143 21.46 -3.81 6.09
CA CYS A 143 22.33 -2.78 5.51
C CYS A 143 21.74 -1.37 5.68
N LYS A 144 20.44 -1.21 5.40
CA LYS A 144 19.73 0.06 5.44
C LYS A 144 18.38 -0.04 6.15
N PRO A 145 18.33 0.16 7.48
CA PRO A 145 17.04 0.27 8.17
C PRO A 145 16.28 1.51 7.71
N TYR A 146 14.95 1.47 7.85
CA TYR A 146 14.09 2.58 7.50
C TYR A 146 14.50 3.83 8.29
N VAL A 147 14.59 4.98 7.61
CA VAL A 147 15.22 6.18 8.19
C VAL A 147 14.25 7.04 9.01
N PHE A 148 12.94 6.91 8.77
CA PHE A 148 11.94 7.66 9.50
C PHE A 148 11.51 6.85 10.73
N HIS A 149 11.56 7.47 11.90
CA HIS A 149 11.05 6.83 13.11
C HIS A 149 9.55 6.54 12.98
N PRO A 150 9.06 5.38 13.49
CA PRO A 150 7.64 5.11 13.53
C PRO A 150 6.99 6.11 14.51
N CYS A 151 5.90 6.73 14.12
CA CYS A 151 5.27 7.80 14.87
C CYS A 151 3.81 7.47 15.16
N GLY A 152 3.25 8.02 16.24
CA GLY A 152 1.89 7.70 16.67
C GLY A 152 1.87 6.76 17.87
N HIS A 153 0.70 6.69 18.51
CA HIS A 153 0.51 5.87 19.70
C HIS A 153 -0.04 4.50 19.29
N HIS A 154 0.84 3.60 18.88
CA HIS A 154 0.48 2.25 18.47
C HIS A 154 0.60 1.29 19.66
N ARG A 155 -0.48 0.58 20.00
CA ARG A 155 -0.61 -0.21 21.25
C ARG A 155 0.50 -1.25 21.49
N LYS A 156 1.23 -1.66 20.46
CA LYS A 156 2.29 -2.69 20.51
C LYS A 156 3.66 -2.18 20.08
N GLU A 157 3.80 -0.89 19.78
CA GLU A 157 5.06 -0.31 19.31
C GLU A 157 5.62 0.67 20.34
N LYS A 158 6.93 0.84 20.32
CA LYS A 158 7.60 1.86 21.14
C LYS A 158 7.11 3.22 20.67
N TYR A 159 6.63 4.04 21.60
CA TYR A 159 6.21 5.40 21.28
C TYR A 159 7.43 6.29 21.03
N TYR A 160 7.59 6.76 19.78
CA TYR A 160 8.66 7.71 19.42
C TYR A 160 8.17 9.16 19.30
N GLY A 161 6.87 9.43 19.49
CA GLY A 161 6.29 10.77 19.42
C GLY A 161 5.05 10.84 18.55
N LYS A 162 4.49 12.05 18.44
CA LYS A 162 3.40 12.32 17.50
C LYS A 162 3.92 12.28 16.07
N CYS A 163 3.09 11.85 15.13
CA CYS A 163 3.43 11.99 13.72
C CYS A 163 3.61 13.47 13.35
N PRO A 164 4.63 13.79 12.55
CA PRO A 164 4.78 15.13 12.01
C PRO A 164 3.56 15.49 11.17
N ASN A 165 3.16 16.75 11.23
CA ASN A 165 2.12 17.31 10.36
C ASN A 165 2.69 17.79 9.01
N HIS A 166 3.84 17.25 8.60
CA HIS A 166 4.50 17.57 7.35
C HIS A 166 5.08 16.29 6.74
N MET A 167 5.26 16.33 5.43
CA MET A 167 5.89 15.27 4.67
C MET A 167 7.40 15.34 4.88
N PHE A 168 8.04 14.19 5.12
CA PHE A 168 9.49 14.15 5.16
C PHE A 168 10.07 14.32 3.74
N PRO A 169 11.19 15.04 3.57
CA PRO A 169 11.88 15.04 2.30
C PRO A 169 12.47 13.66 2.02
N THR A 170 12.54 13.30 0.74
CA THR A 170 13.21 12.07 0.30
C THR A 170 14.66 12.08 0.77
N PRO A 171 15.11 11.04 1.50
CA PRO A 171 16.49 10.95 1.94
C PRO A 171 17.43 10.82 0.73
N SER A 172 18.57 11.50 0.77
CA SER A 172 19.58 11.34 -0.29
C SER A 172 20.08 9.89 -0.36
N CYS A 173 20.27 9.39 -1.59
CA CYS A 173 20.82 8.07 -1.81
C CYS A 173 22.27 7.99 -1.32
N LYS A 174 22.53 7.14 -0.32
CA LYS A 174 23.89 6.87 0.17
C LYS A 174 24.24 5.41 -0.09
N ARG A 175 25.23 5.11 -0.92
CA ARG A 175 25.66 3.73 -1.25
C ARG A 175 26.57 3.11 -0.17
N VAL A 176 26.13 3.19 1.08
CA VAL A 176 26.86 2.68 2.26
C VAL A 176 25.87 2.07 3.23
N CYS A 177 26.24 0.93 3.83
CA CYS A 177 25.46 0.31 4.91
C CYS A 177 25.66 1.07 6.23
N GLN A 178 24.80 0.81 7.20
CA GLN A 178 24.96 1.33 8.54
C GLN A 178 26.26 0.81 9.22
N SER A 179 26.74 1.56 10.21
CA SER A 179 27.92 1.19 10.98
C SER A 179 27.69 -0.10 11.76
N GLY A 180 28.68 -0.99 11.77
CA GLY A 180 28.59 -2.29 12.44
C GLY A 180 27.99 -3.41 11.58
N TYR A 181 27.48 -3.11 10.38
CA TYR A 181 27.01 -4.13 9.44
C TYR A 181 28.18 -4.79 8.68
N ASN A 182 28.19 -6.12 8.61
CA ASN A 182 29.36 -6.89 8.17
C ASN A 182 29.57 -6.94 6.65
N LYS A 183 28.57 -6.62 5.83
CA LYS A 183 28.68 -6.63 4.37
C LYS A 183 28.75 -5.21 3.82
N SER A 184 29.46 -5.03 2.71
CA SER A 184 29.41 -3.78 1.95
C SER A 184 28.08 -3.64 1.20
N TYR A 185 27.66 -2.41 0.91
CA TYR A 185 26.42 -2.10 0.21
C TYR A 185 26.24 -2.96 -1.05
N GLU A 186 27.23 -2.98 -1.95
CA GLU A 186 27.16 -3.76 -3.20
C GLU A 186 27.10 -5.27 -2.99
N LYS A 187 27.74 -5.81 -1.94
CA LYS A 187 27.73 -7.26 -1.67
C LYS A 187 26.43 -7.73 -1.01
N ASP A 188 25.66 -6.80 -0.47
CA ASP A 188 24.39 -7.11 0.17
C ASP A 188 23.19 -6.92 -0.77
N LYS A 189 23.41 -6.45 -2.00
CA LYS A 189 22.33 -6.28 -2.98
C LYS A 189 21.75 -7.63 -3.40
N ILE A 190 20.43 -7.70 -3.38
CA ILE A 190 19.60 -8.76 -3.92
C ILE A 190 18.95 -8.21 -5.19
N TYR A 191 18.82 -9.05 -6.21
CA TYR A 191 18.36 -8.64 -7.54
C TYR A 191 17.10 -9.41 -7.93
N GLY A 192 16.17 -8.71 -8.58
CA GLY A 192 15.04 -9.34 -9.24
C GLY A 192 15.49 -10.07 -10.51
N LYS A 193 14.94 -11.26 -10.76
CA LYS A 193 15.18 -11.97 -12.03
C LYS A 193 14.36 -11.38 -13.18
N SER A 194 13.15 -10.91 -12.88
CA SER A 194 12.19 -10.38 -13.85
C SER A 194 11.22 -9.43 -13.15
N ALA A 195 10.64 -8.52 -13.94
CA ALA A 195 9.57 -7.63 -13.54
C ALA A 195 8.52 -7.64 -14.67
N TYR A 196 7.24 -7.73 -14.30
CA TYR A 196 6.12 -7.78 -15.25
C TYR A 196 4.82 -7.40 -14.56
N MET A 197 3.86 -6.93 -15.35
CA MET A 197 2.49 -6.71 -14.89
C MET A 197 1.66 -7.98 -15.05
N VAL A 198 0.90 -8.34 -14.02
CA VAL A 198 -0.15 -9.35 -14.12
C VAL A 198 -1.37 -8.70 -14.76
N PRO A 199 -2.02 -9.35 -15.75
CA PRO A 199 -3.25 -8.82 -16.31
C PRO A 199 -4.33 -8.63 -15.24
N ASN A 200 -5.19 -7.62 -15.43
CA ASN A 200 -6.31 -7.35 -14.55
C ASN A 200 -7.43 -8.40 -14.72
N ASP A 201 -7.15 -9.62 -14.25
CA ASP A 201 -8.02 -10.78 -14.27
C ASP A 201 -7.88 -11.52 -12.94
N GLU A 202 -9.01 -11.74 -12.25
CA GLU A 202 -9.05 -12.38 -10.93
C GLU A 202 -8.30 -13.72 -10.94
N THR A 203 -8.56 -14.57 -11.95
CA THR A 203 -8.00 -15.92 -12.00
C THR A 203 -6.50 -15.88 -12.26
N LEU A 204 -6.01 -14.95 -13.08
CA LEU A 204 -4.59 -14.81 -13.35
C LEU A 204 -3.84 -14.26 -12.13
N ILE A 205 -4.41 -13.31 -11.40
CA ILE A 205 -3.84 -12.80 -10.16
C ILE A 205 -3.79 -13.91 -9.09
N GLN A 206 -4.86 -14.68 -8.93
CA GLN A 206 -4.88 -15.82 -8.02
C GLN A 206 -3.79 -16.83 -8.37
N LYS A 207 -3.66 -17.21 -9.65
CA LYS A 207 -2.62 -18.12 -10.13
C LYS A 207 -1.21 -17.60 -9.86
N GLU A 208 -0.99 -16.30 -10.06
CA GLU A 208 0.30 -15.67 -9.78
C GLU A 208 0.64 -15.80 -8.29
N ILE A 209 -0.30 -15.45 -7.41
CA ILE A 209 -0.09 -15.55 -5.96
C ILE A 209 0.16 -16.99 -5.52
N MET A 210 -0.58 -17.98 -6.04
CA MET A 210 -0.36 -19.40 -5.70
C MET A 210 1.02 -19.89 -6.11
N LYS A 211 1.51 -19.42 -7.26
CA LYS A 211 2.71 -19.97 -7.89
C LYS A 211 3.98 -19.28 -7.42
N ASN A 212 3.94 -17.95 -7.31
CA ASN A 212 5.10 -17.09 -7.13
C ASN A 212 5.07 -16.27 -5.83
N GLY A 213 3.98 -16.34 -5.06
CA GLY A 213 3.82 -15.61 -3.80
C GLY A 213 3.15 -14.24 -3.98
N PRO A 214 3.11 -13.41 -2.91
CA PRO A 214 2.39 -12.14 -2.91
C PRO A 214 2.75 -11.20 -4.06
N VAL A 215 1.76 -10.43 -4.53
CA VAL A 215 1.93 -9.45 -5.61
C VAL A 215 1.66 -8.04 -5.12
N GLN A 216 2.26 -7.04 -5.76
CA GLN A 216 1.94 -5.63 -5.51
C GLN A 216 0.71 -5.21 -6.31
N ALA A 217 -0.17 -4.42 -5.70
CA ALA A 217 -1.33 -3.81 -6.36
C ALA A 217 -1.51 -2.37 -5.89
N ALA A 218 -2.31 -1.60 -6.62
CA ALA A 218 -2.75 -0.28 -6.18
C ALA A 218 -4.27 -0.20 -6.20
N PHE A 219 -4.87 0.68 -5.40
CA PHE A 219 -6.30 0.96 -5.46
C PHE A 219 -6.59 2.41 -5.10
N SER A 220 -7.76 2.90 -5.55
CA SER A 220 -8.23 4.23 -5.16
C SER A 220 -8.71 4.22 -3.71
N VAL A 221 -8.20 5.15 -2.92
CA VAL A 221 -8.62 5.35 -1.53
C VAL A 221 -9.66 6.46 -1.47
N PHE A 222 -10.70 6.22 -0.68
CA PHE A 222 -11.81 7.14 -0.45
C PHE A 222 -11.91 7.47 1.05
N GLU A 223 -12.61 8.56 1.39
CA GLU A 223 -12.71 9.03 2.78
C GLU A 223 -13.33 7.98 3.72
N ASP A 224 -14.23 7.12 3.25
CA ASP A 224 -14.79 6.03 4.05
C ASP A 224 -13.78 4.93 4.40
N PHE A 225 -12.78 4.69 3.56
CA PHE A 225 -11.68 3.77 3.85
C PHE A 225 -10.87 4.22 5.07
N SER A 226 -10.72 5.53 5.27
CA SER A 226 -10.01 6.08 6.43
C SER A 226 -10.62 5.64 7.77
N HIS A 227 -11.92 5.32 7.75
CA HIS A 227 -12.75 4.88 8.86
C HIS A 227 -12.90 3.36 8.95
N TYR A 228 -12.28 2.60 8.06
CA TYR A 228 -12.39 1.15 8.05
C TYR A 228 -11.89 0.54 9.37
N LYS A 229 -12.73 -0.33 9.97
CA LYS A 229 -12.41 -1.09 11.19
C LYS A 229 -12.25 -2.58 10.91
N SER A 230 -13.24 -3.19 10.27
CA SER A 230 -13.27 -4.65 10.05
C SER A 230 -14.29 -5.06 9.00
N GLY A 231 -14.14 -6.26 8.44
CA GLY A 231 -15.05 -6.83 7.43
C GLY A 231 -14.48 -6.72 6.01
N ILE A 232 -15.35 -6.77 5.00
CA ILE A 232 -14.94 -6.66 3.60
C ILE A 232 -15.19 -5.22 3.13
N TYR A 233 -14.11 -4.46 2.94
CA TYR A 233 -14.19 -3.09 2.46
C TYR A 233 -14.81 -3.02 1.06
N VAL A 234 -15.81 -2.16 0.96
CA VAL A 234 -16.43 -1.72 -0.29
C VAL A 234 -16.69 -0.22 -0.20
N HIS A 235 -16.23 0.52 -1.20
CA HIS A 235 -16.51 1.95 -1.24
C HIS A 235 -18.03 2.20 -1.27
N THR A 236 -18.50 3.00 -0.32
CA THR A 236 -19.91 3.28 -0.05
C THR A 236 -20.22 4.77 -0.13
N ALA A 237 -19.30 5.64 0.32
CA ALA A 237 -19.50 7.10 0.35
C ALA A 237 -18.18 7.88 0.55
N GLY A 238 -18.24 9.21 0.49
CA GLY A 238 -17.07 10.08 0.66
C GLY A 238 -16.29 10.37 -0.64
N GLN A 239 -15.39 11.36 -0.58
CA GLN A 239 -14.56 11.74 -1.72
C GLN A 239 -13.41 10.77 -1.96
N GLN A 240 -12.87 10.78 -3.18
CA GLN A 240 -11.61 10.12 -3.47
C GLN A 240 -10.45 10.95 -2.89
N ASP A 241 -9.62 10.31 -2.08
CA ASP A 241 -8.46 10.92 -1.42
C ASP A 241 -7.14 10.67 -2.16
N GLY A 242 -7.05 9.60 -2.95
CA GLY A 242 -5.83 9.32 -3.72
C GLY A 242 -5.75 7.89 -4.26
N GLY A 243 -4.53 7.49 -4.62
CA GLY A 243 -4.17 6.11 -4.91
C GLY A 243 -3.23 5.58 -3.84
N HIS A 244 -3.31 4.29 -3.54
CA HIS A 244 -2.46 3.64 -2.54
C HIS A 244 -1.96 2.30 -3.02
N ALA A 245 -0.66 2.04 -2.82
CA ALA A 245 -0.01 0.79 -3.16
C ALA A 245 -0.03 -0.17 -1.96
N VAL A 246 -0.31 -1.44 -2.24
CA VAL A 246 -0.51 -2.50 -1.24
C VAL A 246 0.05 -3.83 -1.72
N LYS A 247 0.16 -4.79 -0.82
CA LYS A 247 0.61 -6.15 -1.11
C LYS A 247 -0.57 -7.12 -1.02
N LEU A 248 -1.00 -7.70 -2.15
CA LEU A 248 -2.00 -8.76 -2.18
C LEU A 248 -1.34 -10.08 -1.75
N ILE A 249 -1.85 -10.66 -0.66
CA ILE A 249 -1.29 -11.88 -0.06
C ILE A 249 -2.20 -13.10 -0.22
N GLY A 250 -3.45 -12.91 -0.65
CA GLY A 250 -4.41 -14.00 -0.81
C GLY A 250 -5.80 -13.51 -1.18
N TRP A 251 -6.78 -14.41 -1.13
CA TRP A 251 -8.19 -14.14 -1.36
C TRP A 251 -9.03 -15.17 -0.59
N GLY A 252 -10.33 -14.90 -0.47
CA GLY A 252 -11.27 -15.82 0.14
C GLY A 252 -12.71 -15.50 -0.23
N VAL A 253 -13.61 -16.25 0.41
CA VAL A 253 -15.06 -16.05 0.29
C VAL A 253 -15.64 -16.07 1.70
N GLU A 254 -16.38 -15.03 2.07
CA GLU A 254 -17.10 -14.95 3.34
C GLU A 254 -18.54 -14.51 3.05
N GLY A 255 -19.53 -15.26 3.55
CA GLY A 255 -20.94 -14.97 3.29
C GLY A 255 -21.33 -14.96 1.82
N GLY A 256 -20.63 -15.71 0.96
CA GLY A 256 -20.82 -15.70 -0.50
C GLY A 256 -20.13 -14.55 -1.22
N ILE A 257 -19.44 -13.66 -0.49
CA ILE A 257 -18.76 -12.50 -1.04
C ILE A 257 -17.26 -12.79 -1.18
N LYS A 258 -16.74 -12.60 -2.40
CA LYS A 258 -15.31 -12.73 -2.68
C LYS A 258 -14.52 -11.52 -2.19
N TYR A 259 -13.37 -11.76 -1.55
CA TYR A 259 -12.46 -10.70 -1.10
C TYR A 259 -10.99 -11.03 -1.43
N TRP A 260 -10.18 -9.99 -1.61
CA TRP A 260 -8.73 -10.03 -1.56
C TRP A 260 -8.24 -9.80 -0.13
N LEU A 261 -7.22 -10.54 0.28
CA LEU A 261 -6.47 -10.32 1.51
C LEU A 261 -5.25 -9.44 1.20
N VAL A 262 -5.20 -8.25 1.81
CA VAL A 262 -4.31 -7.16 1.41
C VAL A 262 -3.47 -6.69 2.58
N ALA A 263 -2.16 -6.85 2.51
CA ALA A 263 -1.26 -6.29 3.50
C ALA A 263 -1.08 -4.76 3.28
N ASN A 264 -1.39 -3.94 4.30
CA ASN A 264 -1.28 -2.47 4.32
C ASN A 264 -0.11 -1.98 5.20
N SER A 265 0.34 -0.74 4.96
CA SER A 265 1.55 -0.13 5.52
C SER A 265 1.30 1.02 6.52
N TRP A 266 0.14 1.02 7.20
CA TRP A 266 -0.27 2.09 8.12
C TRP A 266 -0.16 1.74 9.62
N SER A 267 0.85 0.93 9.98
CA SER A 267 1.09 0.35 11.32
C SER A 267 0.03 -0.66 11.78
N VAL A 268 0.40 -1.56 12.70
CA VAL A 268 -0.37 -2.76 13.09
C VAL A 268 -1.73 -2.49 13.75
N ASP A 269 -2.01 -1.26 14.16
CA ASP A 269 -3.22 -0.89 14.90
C ASP A 269 -4.32 -0.27 14.02
N TRP A 270 -4.06 -0.09 12.72
CA TRP A 270 -5.07 0.35 11.77
C TRP A 270 -5.82 -0.86 11.18
N GLY A 271 -7.14 -0.75 11.01
CA GLY A 271 -7.99 -1.83 10.51
C GLY A 271 -8.06 -3.03 11.46
N GLU A 272 -7.90 -4.25 10.91
CA GLU A 272 -8.09 -5.52 11.64
C GLU A 272 -6.92 -5.91 12.56
N ASN A 273 -6.31 -4.93 13.23
CA ASN A 273 -5.28 -5.11 14.27
C ASN A 273 -4.13 -6.07 13.89
N GLY A 274 -3.69 -6.04 12.63
CA GLY A 274 -2.53 -6.80 12.17
C GLY A 274 -2.63 -8.32 12.30
N ILE A 275 -3.83 -8.92 12.22
CA ILE A 275 -3.99 -10.37 12.30
C ILE A 275 -3.87 -11.01 10.89
N PRO A 276 -3.27 -12.22 10.78
CA PRO A 276 -3.31 -13.08 9.59
C PRO A 276 -4.72 -13.38 9.04
#